data_AF-F8A8I4-F1
#
_entry.id   AF-F8A8I4-F1
#
_cell.length_a   1.000
_cell.length_b   1.000
_cell.length_c   1.000
_cell.angle_alpha   90.00
_cell.angle_beta   90.00
_cell.angle_gamma   90.00
#
_symmetry.space_group_name_H-M   'P 1'
#
loop_
_entity.id
_entity.type
_entity.pdbx_description
1 polymer ?
#
loop_
_entity_poly.entity_id
_entity_poly.type
_entity_poly.pdbx_seq_one_letter_code
_entity_poly.pdbx_strand_id
1 'polypeptide(L)'
;MKIKKKSFIIELYDRIEVFFYLLLMLALVLAISFIFLEVFTSWVHYLKKDEIIYFVFFVLDRSLLALMLLEILHTIKITLKGSIKLAIEPFLMIGIIASVRRILVLSVEIAHPPEGCVVSETMFKHYMLETALLIVLILSFVAGIIILRRCFAVSSKSSVS
;
A
#
# COMPACT_ATOMS: atom_id res chain seq x y z
N MET A 1 -0.43 -10.90 44.34
CA MET A 1 -1.40 -11.37 43.31
C MET A 1 -1.61 -10.41 42.12
N LYS A 2 -1.21 -9.12 42.17
CA LYS A 2 -1.32 -8.18 41.02
C LYS A 2 -0.30 -8.40 39.90
N ILE A 3 0.90 -8.92 40.21
CA ILE A 3 2.01 -9.05 39.26
C ILE A 3 1.77 -10.20 38.26
N LYS A 4 1.17 -11.32 38.70
CA LYS A 4 0.88 -12.50 37.88
C LYS A 4 -0.20 -12.25 36.80
N LYS A 5 -1.12 -11.31 37.04
CA LYS A 5 -2.17 -10.94 36.09
C LYS A 5 -1.63 -10.08 34.94
N LYS A 6 -0.61 -9.25 35.22
CA LYS A 6 0.03 -8.38 34.21
C LYS A 6 0.86 -9.19 33.20
N SER A 7 1.60 -10.20 33.65
CA SER A 7 2.36 -11.08 32.75
C SER A 7 1.46 -11.92 31.84
N PHE A 8 0.35 -12.44 32.36
CA PHE A 8 -0.60 -13.24 31.59
C PHE A 8 -1.30 -12.44 30.47
N ILE A 9 -1.64 -11.17 30.73
CA ILE A 9 -2.25 -10.29 29.71
C ILE A 9 -1.27 -9.98 28.58
N ILE A 10 0.02 -9.78 28.91
CA ILE A 10 1.06 -9.51 27.91
C ILE A 10 1.30 -10.75 27.04
N GLU A 11 1.41 -11.95 27.64
CA GLU A 11 1.57 -13.20 26.88
C GLU A 11 0.38 -13.54 25.98
N LEU A 12 -0.85 -13.23 26.42
CA LEU A 12 -2.05 -13.38 25.59
C LEU A 12 -2.06 -12.38 24.43
N TYR A 13 -1.71 -11.13 24.70
CA TYR A 13 -1.65 -10.09 23.69
C TYR A 13 -0.65 -10.43 22.59
N ASP A 14 0.58 -10.82 22.94
CA ASP A 14 1.62 -11.19 21.98
C ASP A 14 1.19 -12.40 21.12
N ARG A 15 0.53 -13.40 21.72
CA ARG A 15 0.03 -14.57 20.99
C ARG A 15 -1.06 -14.21 19.98
N ILE A 16 -1.98 -13.32 20.37
CA ILE A 16 -3.07 -12.85 19.51
C ILE A 16 -2.50 -11.99 18.37
N GLU A 17 -1.56 -11.10 18.67
CA GLU A 17 -0.91 -10.24 17.67
C GLU A 17 -0.20 -11.07 16.59
N VAL A 18 0.59 -12.07 17.00
CA VAL A 18 1.26 -12.99 16.06
C VAL A 18 0.24 -13.78 15.23
N PHE A 19 -0.86 -14.22 15.83
CA PHE A 19 -1.92 -14.93 15.11
C PHE A 19 -2.55 -14.07 14.00
N PHE A 20 -2.88 -12.81 14.30
CA PHE A 20 -3.44 -11.89 13.30
C PHE A 20 -2.44 -11.56 12.18
N TYR A 21 -1.17 -11.34 12.51
CA TYR A 21 -0.16 -11.11 11.47
C TYR A 21 0.03 -12.32 10.56
N LEU A 22 0.02 -13.54 11.10
CA LEU A 22 0.10 -14.76 10.29
C LEU A 22 -1.13 -14.92 9.39
N LEU A 23 -2.33 -14.68 9.93
CA LEU A 23 -3.58 -14.73 9.15
C LEU A 23 -3.56 -13.71 8.01
N LEU A 24 -3.13 -12.48 8.30
CA LEU A 24 -3.03 -11.41 7.31
C LEU A 24 -1.97 -11.74 6.24
N MET A 25 -0.81 -12.23 6.64
CA MET A 25 0.25 -12.67 5.73
C MET A 25 -0.25 -13.77 4.79
N LEU A 26 -0.96 -14.77 5.32
CA LEU A 26 -1.56 -15.86 4.55
C LEU A 26 -2.59 -15.33 3.54
N ALA A 27 -3.50 -14.45 3.98
CA ALA A 27 -4.53 -13.87 3.11
C ALA A 27 -3.92 -13.06 1.96
N LEU A 28 -2.89 -12.25 2.23
CA LEU A 28 -2.20 -11.47 1.20
C LEU A 28 -1.47 -12.34 0.19
N VAL A 29 -0.77 -13.39 0.66
CA VAL A 29 -0.08 -14.32 -0.25
C VAL A 29 -1.06 -15.05 -1.15
N LEU A 30 -2.20 -15.49 -0.60
CA LEU A 30 -3.27 -16.11 -1.40
C LEU A 30 -3.84 -15.15 -2.44
N ALA A 31 -4.12 -13.90 -2.06
CA ALA A 31 -4.66 -12.89 -2.97
C ALA A 31 -3.67 -12.56 -4.09
N ILE A 32 -2.38 -12.41 -3.78
CA ILE A 32 -1.32 -12.23 -4.80
C ILE A 32 -1.31 -13.42 -5.75
N SER A 33 -1.30 -14.65 -5.21
CA SER A 33 -1.30 -15.88 -6.00
C SER A 33 -2.50 -15.94 -6.96
N PHE A 34 -3.69 -15.57 -6.48
CA PHE A 34 -4.90 -15.54 -7.30
C PHE A 34 -4.80 -14.55 -8.47
N ILE A 35 -4.26 -13.34 -8.23
CA ILE A 35 -4.04 -12.35 -9.28
C ILE A 35 -3.07 -12.90 -10.35
N PHE A 36 -1.98 -13.56 -9.93
CA PHE A 36 -1.05 -14.17 -10.88
C PHE A 36 -1.70 -15.27 -11.74
N LEU A 37 -2.58 -16.09 -11.15
CA LEU A 37 -3.33 -17.10 -11.90
C LEU A 37 -4.31 -16.47 -12.89
N GLU A 38 -4.98 -15.39 -12.51
CA GLU A 38 -5.90 -14.64 -13.38
C GLU A 38 -5.16 -14.04 -14.59
N VAL A 39 -3.99 -13.45 -14.35
CA VAL A 39 -3.12 -12.95 -15.41
C VAL A 39 -2.71 -14.10 -16.33
N PHE A 40 -2.16 -15.19 -15.77
CA PHE A 40 -1.66 -16.32 -16.56
C PHE A 40 -2.73 -16.98 -17.43
N THR A 41 -3.96 -17.12 -16.93
CA THR A 41 -5.08 -17.66 -17.71
C THR A 41 -5.51 -16.70 -18.82
N SER A 42 -5.49 -15.39 -18.56
CA SER A 42 -5.83 -14.35 -19.53
C SER A 42 -4.81 -14.24 -20.68
N TRP A 43 -3.52 -14.48 -20.42
CA TRP A 43 -2.47 -14.53 -21.45
C TRP A 43 -2.87 -15.45 -22.62
N VAL A 44 -3.45 -16.62 -22.34
CA VAL A 44 -3.83 -17.60 -23.38
C VAL A 44 -5.04 -17.15 -24.20
N HIS A 45 -5.94 -16.35 -23.61
CA HIS A 45 -7.18 -15.91 -24.25
C HIS A 45 -6.97 -14.69 -25.17
N TYR A 46 -6.24 -13.67 -24.70
CA TYR A 46 -6.08 -12.41 -25.43
C TYR A 46 -5.10 -12.47 -26.60
N LEU A 47 -4.13 -13.39 -26.57
CA LEU A 47 -3.21 -13.62 -27.71
C LEU A 47 -3.92 -14.09 -28.98
N LYS A 48 -5.16 -14.57 -28.90
CA LYS A 48 -5.94 -15.05 -30.06
C LYS A 48 -6.77 -13.98 -30.76
N LYS A 49 -6.93 -12.78 -30.17
CA LYS A 49 -7.87 -11.74 -30.63
C LYS A 49 -7.22 -10.49 -31.24
N ASP A 50 -5.88 -10.43 -31.32
CA ASP A 50 -5.12 -9.24 -31.77
C ASP A 50 -5.40 -7.94 -30.96
N GLU A 51 -6.02 -8.05 -29.77
CA GLU A 51 -6.31 -6.95 -28.84
C GLU A 51 -5.15 -6.72 -27.84
N ILE A 52 -3.93 -6.61 -28.35
CA ILE A 52 -2.70 -6.54 -27.53
C ILE A 52 -2.71 -5.37 -26.55
N ILE A 53 -3.29 -4.24 -26.94
CA ILE A 53 -3.33 -3.01 -26.13
C ILE A 53 -4.17 -3.21 -24.86
N TYR A 54 -5.37 -3.79 -24.98
CA TYR A 54 -6.24 -4.09 -23.84
C TYR A 54 -5.61 -5.08 -22.87
N PHE A 55 -4.92 -6.08 -23.41
CA PHE A 55 -4.19 -7.04 -22.63
C PHE A 55 -3.07 -6.40 -21.80
N VAL A 56 -2.32 -5.45 -22.37
CA VAL A 56 -1.29 -4.70 -21.63
C VAL A 56 -1.91 -3.91 -20.47
N PHE A 57 -3.04 -3.22 -20.68
CA PHE A 57 -3.73 -2.51 -19.60
C PHE A 57 -4.24 -3.43 -18.51
N PHE A 58 -4.82 -4.58 -18.89
CA PHE A 58 -5.25 -5.59 -17.94
C PHE A 58 -4.09 -6.11 -17.09
N VAL A 59 -2.95 -6.43 -17.70
CA VAL A 59 -1.76 -6.88 -16.98
C VAL A 59 -1.21 -5.78 -16.08
N LEU A 60 -1.17 -4.53 -16.54
CA LEU A 60 -0.73 -3.38 -15.73
C LEU A 60 -1.61 -3.20 -14.49
N ASP A 61 -2.94 -3.20 -14.66
CA ASP A 61 -3.88 -3.07 -13.54
C ASP A 61 -3.67 -4.19 -12.51
N ARG A 62 -3.71 -5.45 -12.95
CA ARG A 62 -3.51 -6.61 -12.09
C ARG A 62 -2.13 -6.60 -11.42
N SER A 63 -1.08 -6.19 -12.13
CA SER A 63 0.26 -6.09 -11.56
C SER A 63 0.36 -4.97 -10.52
N LEU A 64 -0.26 -3.80 -10.76
CA LEU A 64 -0.30 -2.70 -9.78
C LEU A 64 -1.06 -3.09 -8.51
N LEU A 65 -2.14 -3.88 -8.65
CA LEU A 65 -2.86 -4.50 -7.54
C LEU A 65 -2.01 -5.54 -6.80
N ALA A 66 -1.30 -6.42 -7.51
CA ALA A 66 -0.41 -7.40 -6.89
C ALA A 66 0.74 -6.71 -6.13
N LEU A 67 1.32 -5.65 -6.70
CA LEU A 67 2.30 -4.79 -6.03
C LEU A 67 1.69 -4.11 -4.79
N MET A 68 0.36 -3.93 -4.72
CA MET A 68 -0.34 -3.35 -3.55
C MET A 68 -0.30 -4.30 -2.39
N LEU A 69 -0.70 -5.52 -2.66
CA LEU A 69 -0.67 -6.58 -1.68
C LEU A 69 0.78 -6.87 -1.26
N LEU A 70 1.74 -6.88 -2.19
CA LEU A 70 3.14 -7.14 -1.89
C LEU A 70 3.73 -6.09 -0.94
N GLU A 71 3.36 -4.83 -1.09
CA GLU A 71 3.81 -3.78 -0.18
C GLU A 71 3.19 -3.83 1.21
N ILE A 72 1.91 -4.17 1.29
CA ILE A 72 1.26 -4.38 2.59
C ILE A 72 1.92 -5.59 3.26
N LEU A 73 2.23 -6.65 2.52
CA LEU A 73 2.97 -7.82 3.01
C LEU A 73 4.35 -7.42 3.53
N HIS A 74 5.04 -6.55 2.81
CA HIS A 74 6.34 -6.02 3.21
C HIS A 74 6.26 -5.21 4.51
N THR A 75 5.23 -4.37 4.66
CA THR A 75 4.94 -3.63 5.89
C THR A 75 4.72 -4.56 7.08
N ILE A 76 3.91 -5.60 6.90
CA ILE A 76 3.64 -6.62 7.93
C ILE A 76 4.93 -7.34 8.33
N LYS A 77 5.77 -7.69 7.34
CA LYS A 77 7.06 -8.34 7.59
C LYS A 77 8.02 -7.44 8.37
N ILE A 78 8.01 -6.13 8.12
CA ILE A 78 8.83 -5.16 8.86
C ILE A 78 8.36 -5.05 10.32
N THR A 79 7.05 -4.94 10.57
CA THR A 79 6.53 -4.87 11.95
C THR A 79 6.82 -6.16 12.73
N LEU A 80 6.68 -7.33 12.09
CA LEU A 80 6.96 -8.63 12.72
C LEU A 80 8.44 -8.82 13.09
N LYS A 81 9.38 -8.20 12.37
CA LYS A 81 10.83 -8.28 12.64
C LYS A 81 11.26 -7.51 13.91
N GLY A 82 10.33 -7.00 14.71
CA GLY A 82 10.65 -6.47 16.03
C GLY A 82 11.21 -5.06 16.03
N SER A 83 11.01 -4.28 14.97
CA SER A 83 11.15 -2.82 15.05
C SER A 83 9.94 -2.23 15.80
N ILE A 84 9.76 -2.64 17.06
CA ILE A 84 8.64 -2.29 17.96
C ILE A 84 8.81 -0.93 18.63
N LYS A 85 9.87 -0.18 18.28
CA LYS A 85 9.70 1.27 18.24
C LYS A 85 8.99 1.55 16.94
N LEU A 86 7.72 1.96 16.99
CA LEU A 86 7.05 2.70 15.91
C LEU A 86 7.94 3.89 15.55
N ALA A 87 8.97 3.62 14.75
CA ALA A 87 9.67 4.66 14.04
C ALA A 87 8.61 5.19 13.11
N ILE A 88 8.29 6.47 13.27
CA ILE A 88 7.31 7.15 12.41
C ILE A 88 7.77 7.09 10.94
N GLU A 89 9.07 6.86 10.72
CA GLU A 89 9.72 6.78 9.42
C GLU A 89 9.17 5.66 8.51
N PRO A 90 9.15 4.36 8.88
CA PRO A 90 8.54 3.32 8.06
C PRO A 90 7.04 3.56 7.78
N PHE A 91 6.27 4.05 8.75
CA PHE A 91 4.85 4.35 8.53
C PHE A 91 4.64 5.44 7.46
N LEU A 92 5.40 6.53 7.53
CA LEU A 92 5.34 7.59 6.51
C LEU A 92 5.82 7.10 5.14
N MET A 93 6.83 6.22 5.08
CA MET A 93 7.27 5.62 3.82
C MET A 93 6.13 4.81 3.18
N ILE A 94 5.41 4.02 3.97
CA ILE A 94 4.26 3.24 3.49
C ILE A 94 3.13 4.16 3.01
N GLY A 95 2.86 5.25 3.73
CA GLY A 95 1.87 6.27 3.33
C GLY A 95 2.21 6.92 1.98
N ILE A 96 3.49 7.22 1.74
CA ILE A 96 3.94 7.75 0.44
C ILE A 96 3.77 6.70 -0.65
N ILE A 97 4.21 5.46 -0.44
CA ILE A 97 4.15 4.47 -1.53
C ILE A 97 2.70 4.08 -1.85
N ALA A 98 1.82 4.03 -0.85
CA ALA A 98 0.38 3.88 -1.04
C ALA A 98 -0.23 5.03 -1.88
N SER A 99 0.25 6.27 -1.67
CA SER A 99 -0.20 7.43 -2.45
C SER A 99 0.30 7.38 -3.90
N VAL A 100 1.58 7.05 -4.11
CA VAL A 100 2.17 6.88 -5.46
C VAL A 100 1.43 5.81 -6.24
N ARG A 101 1.09 4.69 -5.59
CA ARG A 101 0.28 3.64 -6.21
C ARG A 101 -1.06 4.11 -6.70
N ARG A 102 -1.82 4.87 -5.90
CA ARG A 102 -3.14 5.37 -6.33
C ARG A 102 -3.00 6.29 -7.54
N ILE A 103 -1.95 7.10 -7.61
CA ILE A 103 -1.66 7.93 -8.79
C ILE A 103 -1.45 7.08 -10.05
N LEU A 104 -0.69 5.97 -9.96
CA LEU A 104 -0.46 5.09 -11.11
C LEU A 104 -1.76 4.45 -11.61
N VAL A 105 -2.58 3.91 -10.71
CA VAL A 105 -3.88 3.32 -11.06
C VAL A 105 -4.82 4.36 -11.66
N LEU A 106 -4.91 5.53 -11.02
CA LEU A 106 -5.76 6.64 -11.48
C LEU A 106 -5.34 7.14 -12.88
N SER A 107 -4.03 7.18 -13.15
CA SER A 107 -3.51 7.59 -14.46
C SER A 107 -3.90 6.60 -15.57
N VAL A 108 -3.91 5.31 -15.27
CA VAL A 108 -4.36 4.27 -16.21
C VAL A 108 -5.86 4.38 -16.46
N GLU A 109 -6.65 4.57 -15.40
CA GLU A 109 -8.11 4.72 -15.49
C GLU A 109 -8.53 5.96 -16.30
N ILE A 110 -7.80 7.07 -16.16
CA ILE A 110 -8.01 8.29 -16.95
C ILE A 110 -7.62 8.07 -18.43
N ALA A 111 -6.53 7.34 -18.69
CA ALA A 111 -6.07 7.08 -20.05
C ALA A 111 -6.99 6.10 -20.81
N HIS A 112 -7.64 5.18 -20.10
CA HIS A 112 -8.50 4.14 -20.66
C HIS A 112 -9.83 4.10 -19.91
N PRO A 113 -10.70 5.11 -20.12
CA PRO A 113 -12.02 5.10 -19.50
C PRO A 113 -12.80 3.85 -19.98
N PRO A 114 -13.59 3.21 -19.11
CA PRO A 114 -14.33 2.01 -19.46
C PRO A 114 -15.21 2.24 -20.69
N GLU A 115 -15.13 1.30 -21.64
CA GLU A 115 -15.79 1.40 -22.94
C GLU A 115 -17.31 1.64 -22.79
N GLY A 116 -17.81 2.70 -23.43
CA GLY A 116 -19.25 3.03 -23.45
C GLY A 116 -19.71 4.14 -22.51
N CYS A 117 -18.83 4.69 -21.66
CA CYS A 117 -19.14 5.91 -20.91
C CYS A 117 -18.77 7.16 -21.72
N VAL A 118 -19.76 7.97 -22.10
CA VAL A 118 -19.51 9.37 -22.48
C VAL A 118 -18.89 10.03 -21.26
N VAL A 119 -17.68 10.61 -21.40
CA VAL A 119 -17.00 11.33 -20.33
C VAL A 119 -17.89 12.50 -19.90
N SER A 120 -18.76 12.25 -18.94
CA SER A 120 -19.61 13.26 -18.33
C SER A 120 -18.71 14.25 -17.59
N GLU A 121 -19.05 15.53 -17.63
CA GLU A 121 -18.37 16.55 -16.83
C GLU A 121 -18.26 16.18 -15.35
N THR A 122 -19.21 15.37 -14.84
CA THR A 122 -19.20 14.90 -13.45
C THR A 122 -18.06 13.93 -13.17
N MET A 123 -17.77 12.97 -14.06
CA MET A 123 -16.70 11.99 -13.88
C MET A 123 -15.33 12.67 -13.96
N PHE A 124 -15.16 13.58 -14.93
CA PHE A 124 -13.94 14.36 -15.06
C PHE A 124 -13.65 15.20 -13.81
N LYS A 125 -14.67 15.85 -13.24
CA LYS A 125 -14.54 16.60 -11.97
C LYS A 125 -14.15 15.69 -10.80
N HIS A 126 -14.68 14.47 -10.72
CA HIS A 126 -14.28 13.51 -9.69
C HIS A 126 -12.80 13.11 -9.81
N TYR A 127 -12.34 12.76 -11.02
CA TYR A 127 -10.93 12.43 -11.25
C TYR A 127 -9.99 13.60 -10.96
N MET A 128 -10.37 14.82 -11.34
CA MET A 128 -9.61 16.03 -11.00
C MET A 128 -9.50 16.24 -9.48
N LEU A 129 -10.62 16.09 -8.76
CA LEU A 129 -10.66 16.28 -7.32
C LEU A 129 -9.85 15.19 -6.60
N GLU A 130 -9.99 13.94 -7.02
CA GLU A 130 -9.20 12.84 -6.48
C GLU A 130 -7.70 13.04 -6.71
N THR A 131 -7.31 13.46 -7.91
CA THR A 131 -5.91 13.78 -8.24
C THR A 131 -5.38 14.92 -7.38
N ALA A 132 -6.17 15.99 -7.18
CA ALA A 132 -5.80 17.11 -6.33
C ALA A 132 -5.60 16.68 -4.87
N LEU A 133 -6.52 15.85 -4.33
CA LEU A 133 -6.38 15.31 -2.98
C LEU A 133 -5.14 14.44 -2.82
N LEU A 134 -4.80 13.61 -3.81
CA LEU A 134 -3.58 12.79 -3.78
C LEU A 134 -2.32 13.64 -3.77
N ILE A 135 -2.26 14.71 -4.56
CA ILE A 135 -1.13 15.65 -4.55
C ILE A 135 -0.99 16.29 -3.15
N VAL A 136 -2.09 16.76 -2.57
CA VAL A 136 -2.10 17.36 -1.23
C VAL A 136 -1.66 16.34 -0.16
N LEU A 137 -2.14 15.10 -0.24
CA LEU A 137 -1.77 14.02 0.68
C LEU A 137 -0.27 13.72 0.62
N ILE A 138 0.31 13.65 -0.59
CA ILE A 138 1.75 13.44 -0.76
C ILE A 138 2.54 14.60 -0.17
N LEU A 139 2.15 15.85 -0.44
CA LEU A 139 2.80 17.01 0.15
C LEU A 139 2.74 16.98 1.68
N SER A 140 1.60 16.57 2.24
CA SER A 140 1.44 16.37 3.69
C SER A 140 2.39 15.30 4.24
N PHE A 141 2.52 14.15 3.57
CA PHE A 141 3.46 13.11 4.00
C PHE A 141 4.92 13.56 3.88
N VAL A 142 5.29 14.22 2.79
CA VAL A 142 6.64 14.79 2.60
C VAL A 142 6.96 15.80 3.70
N ALA A 143 6.03 16.71 4.01
CA ALA A 143 6.18 17.65 5.12
C ALA A 143 6.37 16.92 6.45
N GLY A 144 5.59 15.87 6.71
CA GLY A 144 5.75 14.99 7.87
C GLY A 144 7.14 14.38 7.96
N ILE A 145 7.70 13.87 6.84
CA ILE A 145 9.05 13.29 6.81
C ILE A 145 10.10 14.36 7.11
N ILE A 146 9.98 15.54 6.50
CA ILE A 146 10.93 16.64 6.71
C ILE A 146 10.95 17.06 8.18
N ILE A 147 9.77 17.24 8.79
CA ILE A 147 9.65 17.60 10.21
C ILE A 147 10.27 16.53 11.09
N LEU A 148 9.94 15.26 10.81
CA LEU A 148 10.46 14.12 11.56
C LEU A 148 11.99 14.06 11.50
N ARG A 149 12.57 14.17 10.30
CA ARG A 149 14.04 14.17 10.09
C ARG A 149 14.72 15.34 10.80
N ARG A 150 14.13 16.54 10.77
CA ARG A 150 14.66 17.70 11.49
C ARG A 150 14.64 17.52 13.00
N CYS A 151 13.56 16.95 13.54
CA CYS A 151 13.43 16.70 14.97
C CYS A 151 14.48 15.68 15.48
N PHE A 152 14.71 14.60 14.73
CA PHE A 152 15.76 13.63 15.06
C PHE A 152 17.19 14.21 14.93
N ALA A 153 17.45 15.10 13.97
CA ALA A 153 18.75 15.74 13.81
C ALA A 153 19.12 16.70 14.96
N VAL A 154 18.14 17.35 15.59
CA VAL A 154 18.35 18.25 16.75
C VAL A 154 18.72 17.47 18.00
N SER A 155 18.09 16.31 18.24
CA SER A 155 18.33 15.47 19.43
C SER A 155 19.76 14.90 19.49
N SER A 156 20.41 14.69 18.34
CA SER A 156 21.81 14.25 18.26
C SER A 156 22.83 15.30 18.69
N LYS A 157 22.49 16.60 18.66
CA LYS A 157 23.42 17.67 19.04
C LYS A 157 23.43 17.96 20.54
N SER A 158 22.36 17.61 21.28
CA SER A 158 22.25 17.86 22.73
C SER A 158 22.86 16.78 23.62
N SER A 159 23.32 15.65 23.07
CA SER A 159 24.03 14.59 23.82
C SER A 159 25.55 14.66 23.70
N VAL A 160 26.08 15.66 22.99
CA VAL A 160 27.51 15.84 22.69
C VAL A 160 28.04 17.18 23.25
N SER A 161 27.18 17.95 23.94
CA SER A 161 27.55 19.18 24.64
C SER A 161 27.18 19.08 26.11
#